data_AF-A0A5N6XLJ7-F1
#
_entry.id   AF-A0A5N6XLJ7-F1
#
_cell.length_a   1.000
_cell.length_b   1.000
_cell.length_c   1.000
_cell.angle_alpha   90.00
_cell.angle_beta   90.00
_cell.angle_gamma   90.00
#
_symmetry.space_group_name_H-M   'P 1'
#
loop_
_entity.id
_entity.type
_entity.pdbx_description
1 polymer ?
#
loop_
_entity_poly.entity_id
_entity_poly.type
_entity_poly.pdbx_seq_one_letter_code
_entity_poly.pdbx_strand_id
1 'polypeptide(L)'
;MRLQLSFLSLLWLFLFAGFSHAFVGPSCMKMKDALEHKPDIIFKKFNTEICKKGCKPVVAHYEKFARKNVIQPLITKVMKDMGMPQQTKIVLNLADDVFKVVKKECAKNLGKGHLCQDPETLTKFSNCLKGNLMPVVMGRVTELAPLVTEPMCAKELAYLEKGDLWEKVIPSYIDKYAAVCQKL
;
A
#
# COMPACT_ATOMS: atom_id res chain seq x y z
N MET A 1 60.26 -21.76 8.78
CA MET A 1 59.29 -21.54 7.68
C MET A 1 57.89 -22.00 8.11
N ARG A 2 57.20 -21.26 8.98
CA ARG A 2 55.87 -21.65 9.53
C ARG A 2 54.95 -20.45 9.84
N LEU A 3 55.18 -19.31 9.20
CA LEU A 3 54.45 -18.06 9.49
C LEU A 3 53.75 -17.43 8.27
N GLN A 4 53.60 -18.17 7.16
CA GLN A 4 52.94 -17.65 5.95
C GLN A 4 51.58 -18.30 5.65
N LEU A 5 51.24 -19.44 6.28
CA LEU A 5 49.96 -20.12 6.04
C LEU A 5 48.77 -19.51 6.79
N SER A 6 48.98 -18.72 7.85
CA SER A 6 47.89 -18.09 8.62
C SER A 6 47.31 -16.84 7.94
N PHE A 7 48.09 -16.08 7.17
CA PHE A 7 47.59 -14.83 6.57
C PHE A 7 46.58 -15.09 5.44
N LEU A 8 46.79 -16.13 4.63
CA LEU A 8 45.88 -16.49 3.53
C LEU A 8 44.53 -17.04 4.03
N SER A 9 44.52 -17.74 5.17
CA SER A 9 43.27 -18.26 5.78
C SER A 9 42.47 -17.16 6.50
N LEU A 10 43.14 -16.16 7.08
CA LEU A 10 42.49 -14.96 7.63
C LEU A 10 41.88 -14.08 6.53
N LEU A 11 42.55 -13.93 5.39
CA LEU A 11 42.02 -13.18 4.23
C LEU A 11 40.76 -13.81 3.63
N TRP A 12 40.63 -15.13 3.66
CA TRP A 12 39.39 -15.82 3.24
C TRP A 12 38.22 -15.57 4.20
N LEU A 13 38.45 -15.49 5.51
CA LEU A 13 37.40 -15.19 6.49
C LEU A 13 36.81 -13.78 6.33
N PHE A 14 37.62 -12.80 5.89
CA PHE A 14 37.13 -11.44 5.58
C PHE A 14 36.33 -11.36 4.26
N LEU A 15 36.55 -12.27 3.32
CA LEU A 15 35.79 -12.33 2.06
C LEU A 15 34.41 -12.99 2.22
N PHE A 16 34.21 -13.81 3.27
CA PHE A 16 32.90 -14.40 3.60
C PHE A 16 32.13 -13.61 4.67
N ALA A 17 32.73 -12.59 5.29
CA ALA A 17 32.04 -11.65 6.18
C ALA A 17 31.23 -10.59 5.41
N GLY A 18 30.77 -10.89 4.19
CA GLY A 18 29.66 -10.19 3.58
C GLY A 18 28.36 -10.72 4.19
N PHE A 19 28.11 -10.39 5.46
CA PHE A 19 26.79 -10.56 6.06
C PHE A 19 25.81 -9.67 5.28
N SER A 20 25.29 -10.22 4.19
CA SER A 20 24.13 -9.71 3.47
C SER A 20 22.89 -10.03 4.28
N HIS A 21 22.85 -9.59 5.54
CA HIS A 21 21.56 -9.26 6.11
C HIS A 21 21.08 -8.10 5.27
N ALA A 22 20.02 -8.30 4.49
CA ALA A 22 19.27 -7.21 3.91
C ALA A 22 18.84 -6.31 5.07
N PHE A 23 19.68 -5.32 5.40
CA PHE A 23 19.43 -4.37 6.44
C PHE A 23 18.28 -3.52 5.91
N VAL A 24 17.07 -3.86 6.33
CA VAL A 24 15.90 -3.01 6.16
C VAL A 24 16.23 -1.74 6.91
N GLY A 25 16.54 -0.69 6.15
CA GLY A 25 17.07 0.53 6.73
C GLY A 25 16.06 1.23 7.65
N PRO A 26 16.52 2.18 8.48
CA PRO A 26 15.69 2.81 9.51
C PRO A 26 14.44 3.49 8.94
N SER A 27 14.48 4.00 7.71
CA SER A 27 13.30 4.64 7.10
C SER A 27 12.21 3.63 6.76
N CYS A 28 12.59 2.45 6.27
CA CYS A 28 11.62 1.38 5.98
C CYS A 28 10.93 0.89 7.26
N MET A 29 11.66 0.83 8.37
CA MET A 29 11.11 0.43 9.67
C MET A 29 10.09 1.44 10.22
N LYS A 30 10.28 2.74 9.97
CA LYS A 30 9.36 3.81 10.38
C LYS A 30 8.09 3.90 9.54
N MET A 31 8.04 3.19 8.41
CA MET A 31 6.90 3.23 7.48
C MET A 31 5.59 2.82 8.15
N LYS A 32 5.64 1.80 9.02
CA LYS A 32 4.48 1.32 9.76
C LYS A 32 3.86 2.42 10.61
N ASP A 33 4.69 3.18 11.31
CA ASP A 33 4.25 4.22 12.25
C ASP A 33 3.71 5.43 11.47
N ALA A 34 4.36 5.81 10.36
CA ALA A 34 3.88 6.88 9.48
C ALA A 34 2.50 6.59 8.86
N LEU A 35 2.17 5.30 8.71
CA LEU A 35 0.91 4.83 8.15
C LEU A 35 -0.15 4.51 9.21
N GLU A 36 0.18 4.45 10.51
CA GLU A 36 -0.67 3.84 11.54
C GLU A 36 -2.11 4.37 11.54
N HIS A 37 -2.29 5.68 11.59
CA HIS A 37 -3.61 6.33 11.64
C HIS A 37 -4.15 6.74 10.27
N LYS A 38 -3.35 6.64 9.21
CA LYS A 38 -3.71 7.18 7.89
C LYS A 38 -4.88 6.44 7.23
N PRO A 39 -4.98 5.10 7.29
CA PRO A 39 -6.17 4.38 6.83
C PRO A 39 -7.46 4.86 7.49
N ASP A 40 -7.44 5.21 8.78
CA ASP A 40 -8.63 5.69 9.50
C ASP A 40 -9.15 7.01 8.95
N ILE A 41 -8.24 7.92 8.58
CA ILE A 41 -8.59 9.18 7.91
C ILE A 41 -9.32 8.88 6.59
N ILE A 42 -8.80 7.93 5.80
CA ILE A 42 -9.39 7.54 4.52
C ILE A 42 -10.77 6.93 4.73
N PHE A 43 -10.95 6.02 5.69
CA PHE A 43 -12.24 5.41 5.97
C PHE A 43 -13.26 6.41 6.54
N LYS A 44 -12.83 7.36 7.37
CA LYS A 44 -13.69 8.46 7.84
C LYS A 44 -14.18 9.34 6.69
N LYS A 45 -13.29 9.68 5.75
CA LYS A 45 -13.65 10.43 4.54
C LYS A 45 -14.56 9.61 3.64
N PHE A 46 -14.27 8.34 3.43
CA PHE A 46 -15.14 7.43 2.67
C PHE A 46 -16.55 7.39 3.26
N ASN A 47 -16.70 7.20 4.58
CA ASN A 47 -18.01 7.25 5.22
C ASN A 47 -18.74 8.58 4.97
N THR A 48 -18.02 9.70 5.07
CA THR A 48 -18.62 11.04 4.96
C THR A 48 -19.02 11.38 3.51
N GLU A 49 -18.15 11.11 2.54
CA GLU A 49 -18.36 11.52 1.15
C GLU A 49 -19.10 10.46 0.32
N ILE A 50 -19.04 9.20 0.72
CA ILE A 50 -19.64 8.08 -0.03
C ILE A 50 -20.90 7.61 0.70
N CYS A 51 -20.75 7.07 1.91
CA CYS A 51 -21.87 6.43 2.59
C CYS A 51 -22.97 7.41 2.99
N LYS A 52 -22.62 8.52 3.66
CA LYS A 52 -23.60 9.54 4.08
C LYS A 52 -24.24 10.28 2.91
N LYS A 53 -23.63 10.23 1.72
CA LYS A 53 -24.21 10.78 0.47
C LYS A 53 -25.05 9.76 -0.30
N GLY A 54 -25.38 8.61 0.28
CA GLY A 54 -26.29 7.64 -0.31
C GLY A 54 -25.68 6.73 -1.38
N CYS A 55 -24.36 6.76 -1.57
CA CYS A 55 -23.70 5.76 -2.41
C CYS A 55 -23.89 4.36 -1.82
N LYS A 56 -23.96 3.34 -2.68
CA LYS A 56 -24.07 1.93 -2.28
C LYS A 56 -22.93 1.08 -2.88
N PRO A 57 -21.67 1.27 -2.44
CA PRO A 57 -20.52 0.61 -3.05
C PRO A 57 -20.57 -0.90 -2.87
N VAL A 58 -20.63 -1.64 -3.98
CA VAL A 58 -20.38 -3.08 -4.00
C VAL A 58 -19.00 -3.36 -4.57
N VAL A 59 -18.48 -4.57 -4.35
CA VAL A 59 -17.14 -4.97 -4.85
C VAL A 59 -17.01 -4.79 -6.36
N ALA A 60 -18.10 -5.02 -7.11
CA ALA A 60 -18.12 -4.84 -8.55
C ALA A 60 -17.84 -3.39 -9.00
N HIS A 61 -18.08 -2.37 -8.16
CA HIS A 61 -17.76 -0.98 -8.49
C HIS A 61 -16.25 -0.77 -8.67
N TYR A 62 -15.42 -1.58 -8.01
CA TYR A 62 -13.98 -1.54 -8.20
C TYR A 62 -13.60 -1.90 -9.64
N GLU A 63 -14.04 -3.05 -10.12
CA GLU A 63 -13.72 -3.55 -11.47
C GLU A 63 -14.34 -2.66 -12.55
N LYS A 64 -15.59 -2.24 -12.36
CA LYS A 64 -16.32 -1.41 -13.34
C LYS A 64 -15.80 0.02 -13.45
N PHE A 65 -15.32 0.61 -12.34
CA PHE A 65 -15.00 2.04 -12.32
C PHE A 65 -13.73 2.37 -11.52
N ALA A 66 -13.65 1.99 -10.25
CA ALA A 66 -12.64 2.56 -9.35
C ALA A 66 -11.22 2.18 -9.76
N ARG A 67 -10.98 0.96 -10.25
CA ARG A 67 -9.65 0.52 -10.69
C ARG A 67 -9.05 1.48 -11.73
N LYS A 68 -9.79 1.75 -12.81
CA LYS A 68 -9.33 2.56 -13.95
C LYS A 68 -9.37 4.07 -13.67
N ASN A 69 -10.40 4.55 -12.98
CA ASN A 69 -10.68 5.99 -12.89
C ASN A 69 -10.19 6.61 -11.57
N VAL A 70 -9.92 5.80 -10.56
CA VAL A 70 -9.57 6.26 -9.21
C VAL A 70 -8.20 5.72 -8.80
N ILE A 71 -8.05 4.40 -8.70
CA ILE A 71 -6.87 3.76 -8.11
C ILE A 71 -5.64 3.86 -9.02
N GLN A 72 -5.75 3.45 -10.28
CA GLN A 72 -4.63 3.54 -11.23
C GLN A 72 -4.12 4.98 -11.41
N PRO A 73 -4.98 5.99 -11.60
CA PRO A 73 -4.54 7.38 -11.71
C PRO A 73 -3.96 7.94 -10.40
N LEU A 74 -4.48 7.53 -9.23
CA LEU A 74 -3.91 7.91 -7.94
C LEU A 74 -2.49 7.37 -7.78
N ILE A 75 -2.28 6.07 -8.02
CA ILE A 75 -0.96 5.45 -7.95
C ILE A 75 0.00 6.12 -8.93
N THR A 76 -0.42 6.32 -10.18
CA THR A 76 0.40 6.99 -11.20
C THR A 76 0.83 8.39 -10.75
N LYS A 77 -0.09 9.16 -10.16
CA LYS A 77 0.22 10.48 -9.63
C LYS A 77 1.20 10.40 -8.45
N VAL A 78 0.95 9.54 -7.47
CA VAL A 78 1.80 9.37 -6.28
C VAL A 78 3.22 8.97 -6.68
N MET A 79 3.37 8.01 -7.60
CA MET A 79 4.68 7.57 -8.08
C MET A 79 5.40 8.67 -8.86
N LYS A 80 4.68 9.49 -9.63
CA LYS A 80 5.25 10.66 -10.30
C LYS A 80 5.70 11.72 -9.30
N ASP A 81 4.88 12.06 -8.31
CA ASP A 81 5.16 13.09 -7.30
C ASP A 81 6.33 12.68 -6.39
N MET A 82 6.47 11.38 -6.14
CA MET A 82 7.66 10.80 -5.48
C MET A 82 8.86 10.70 -6.42
N GLY A 83 8.79 11.08 -7.70
CA GLY A 83 9.90 10.94 -8.65
C GLY A 83 10.35 9.49 -8.85
N MET A 84 9.40 8.56 -8.86
CA MET A 84 9.60 7.12 -9.07
C MET A 84 8.66 6.55 -10.17
N PRO A 85 8.41 7.25 -11.30
CA PRO A 85 7.46 6.80 -12.31
C PRO A 85 7.80 5.41 -12.89
N GLN A 86 9.08 5.05 -12.93
CA GLN A 86 9.57 3.74 -13.39
C GLN A 86 9.05 2.57 -12.55
N GLN A 87 8.72 2.81 -11.27
CA GLN A 87 8.20 1.78 -10.37
C GLN A 87 6.66 1.68 -10.38
N THR A 88 5.97 2.52 -11.15
CA THR A 88 4.49 2.57 -11.20
C THR A 88 3.88 1.21 -11.49
N LYS A 89 4.44 0.46 -12.46
CA LYS A 89 3.92 -0.85 -12.83
C LYS A 89 3.93 -1.85 -11.66
N ILE A 90 4.99 -1.83 -10.84
CA ILE A 90 5.13 -2.71 -9.69
C ILE A 90 4.05 -2.39 -8.64
N VAL A 91 3.84 -1.11 -8.35
CA VAL A 91 2.81 -0.68 -7.38
C VAL A 91 1.38 -0.94 -7.89
N LEU A 92 1.14 -0.79 -9.20
CA LEU A 92 -0.13 -1.16 -9.82
C LEU A 92 -0.43 -2.65 -9.68
N ASN A 93 0.57 -3.51 -9.92
CA ASN A 93 0.42 -4.96 -9.74
C ASN A 93 0.13 -5.32 -8.28
N LEU A 94 0.82 -4.68 -7.33
CA LEU A 94 0.56 -4.86 -5.90
C LEU A 94 -0.89 -4.46 -5.55
N ALA A 95 -1.38 -3.33 -6.06
CA ALA A 95 -2.76 -2.91 -5.83
C ALA A 95 -3.79 -3.89 -6.40
N ASP A 96 -3.51 -4.48 -7.57
CA ASP A 96 -4.35 -5.54 -8.14
C ASP A 96 -4.36 -6.81 -7.27
N ASP A 97 -3.24 -7.18 -6.67
CA ASP A 97 -3.19 -8.34 -5.76
C ASP A 97 -3.90 -8.06 -4.44
N VAL A 98 -3.75 -6.86 -3.89
CA VAL A 98 -4.54 -6.42 -2.74
C VAL A 98 -6.03 -6.53 -3.05
N PHE A 99 -6.47 -6.08 -4.23
CA PHE A 99 -7.87 -6.21 -4.62
C PHE A 99 -8.32 -7.67 -4.75
N LYS A 100 -7.51 -8.57 -5.31
CA LYS A 100 -7.83 -10.01 -5.37
C LYS A 100 -8.06 -10.59 -3.97
N VAL A 101 -7.19 -10.25 -3.01
CA VAL A 101 -7.33 -10.71 -1.62
C VAL A 101 -8.56 -10.09 -0.95
N VAL A 102 -8.79 -8.80 -1.13
CA VAL A 102 -9.99 -8.12 -0.61
C VAL A 102 -11.28 -8.74 -1.17
N LYS A 103 -11.31 -9.04 -2.47
CA LYS A 103 -12.44 -9.70 -3.13
C LYS A 103 -12.66 -11.11 -2.58
N LYS A 104 -11.60 -11.84 -2.28
CA LYS A 104 -11.69 -13.21 -1.77
C LYS A 104 -12.04 -13.28 -0.28
N GLU A 105 -11.39 -12.46 0.54
CA GLU A 105 -11.46 -12.57 2.00
C GLU A 105 -12.40 -11.55 2.63
N CYS A 106 -12.41 -10.30 2.15
CA CYS A 106 -13.18 -9.23 2.78
C CYS A 106 -14.59 -9.06 2.19
N ALA A 107 -14.80 -9.42 0.93
CA ALA A 107 -16.13 -9.35 0.30
C ALA A 107 -17.14 -10.28 0.96
N LYS A 108 -16.69 -11.36 1.61
CA LYS A 108 -17.55 -12.28 2.36
C LYS A 108 -18.36 -11.54 3.44
N ASN A 109 -17.77 -10.50 4.05
CA ASN A 109 -18.43 -9.67 5.05
C ASN A 109 -19.58 -8.82 4.49
N LEU A 110 -19.65 -8.66 3.16
CA LEU A 110 -20.70 -7.88 2.50
C LEU A 110 -21.91 -8.74 2.13
N GLY A 111 -21.75 -10.06 1.95
CA GLY A 111 -22.79 -10.92 1.43
C GLY A 111 -23.38 -10.39 0.11
N LYS A 112 -24.70 -10.16 0.08
CA LYS A 112 -25.40 -9.51 -1.04
C LYS A 112 -25.55 -7.99 -0.89
N GLY A 113 -25.01 -7.43 0.19
CA GLY A 113 -25.11 -6.02 0.55
C GLY A 113 -24.02 -5.14 -0.04
N HIS A 114 -23.85 -3.96 0.56
CA HIS A 114 -22.88 -2.95 0.14
C HIS A 114 -22.10 -2.38 1.33
N LEU A 115 -20.94 -1.77 1.06
CA LEU A 115 -20.02 -1.26 2.09
C LEU A 115 -20.68 -0.26 3.05
N CYS A 116 -21.64 0.51 2.55
CA CYS A 116 -22.32 1.57 3.29
C CYS A 116 -23.66 1.15 3.92
N GLN A 117 -23.95 -0.15 4.03
CA GLN A 117 -25.27 -0.61 4.50
C GLN A 117 -25.51 -0.30 5.98
N ASP A 118 -24.45 -0.43 6.79
CA ASP A 118 -24.42 -0.06 8.20
C ASP A 118 -22.97 0.23 8.64
N PRO A 119 -22.77 0.93 9.77
CA PRO A 119 -21.43 1.26 10.26
C PRO A 119 -20.56 0.05 10.62
N GLU A 120 -21.17 -1.05 11.09
CA GLU A 120 -20.46 -2.26 11.49
C GLU A 120 -19.88 -2.99 10.27
N THR A 121 -20.63 -3.06 9.16
CA THR A 121 -20.20 -3.61 7.89
C THR A 121 -18.97 -2.87 7.35
N LEU A 122 -19.01 -1.53 7.32
CA LEU A 122 -17.87 -0.73 6.86
C LEU A 122 -16.64 -0.96 7.78
N THR A 123 -16.86 -1.04 9.09
CA THR A 123 -15.81 -1.30 10.07
C THR A 123 -15.18 -2.68 9.87
N LYS A 124 -15.99 -3.74 9.76
CA LYS A 124 -15.52 -5.12 9.48
C LYS A 124 -14.73 -5.19 8.18
N PHE A 125 -15.23 -4.55 7.13
CA PHE A 125 -14.52 -4.51 5.85
C PHE A 125 -13.18 -3.78 5.98
N SER A 126 -13.15 -2.62 6.65
CA SER A 126 -11.94 -1.83 6.86
C SER A 126 -10.88 -2.59 7.65
N ASN A 127 -11.28 -3.29 8.71
CA ASN A 127 -10.38 -4.11 9.53
C ASN A 127 -9.86 -5.32 8.73
N CYS A 128 -10.71 -5.95 7.92
CA CYS A 128 -10.26 -7.01 7.02
C CYS A 128 -9.23 -6.52 6.01
N LEU A 129 -9.45 -5.34 5.38
CA LEU A 129 -8.46 -4.75 4.46
C LEU A 129 -7.13 -4.50 5.18
N LYS A 130 -7.15 -3.85 6.34
CA LYS A 130 -5.94 -3.57 7.14
C LYS A 130 -5.18 -4.85 7.48
N GLY A 131 -5.89 -5.89 7.95
CA GLY A 131 -5.28 -7.17 8.32
C GLY A 131 -4.66 -7.94 7.15
N ASN A 132 -5.15 -7.73 5.93
CA ASN A 132 -4.66 -8.42 4.74
C ASN A 132 -3.63 -7.64 3.91
N LEU A 133 -3.44 -6.34 4.16
CA LEU A 133 -2.54 -5.52 3.37
C LEU A 133 -1.06 -5.97 3.51
N MET A 134 -0.57 -6.09 4.75
CA MET A 134 0.83 -6.45 5.01
C MET A 134 1.20 -7.86 4.52
N PRO A 135 0.36 -8.89 4.73
CA PRO A 135 0.60 -10.21 4.12
C PRO A 135 0.77 -10.18 2.61
N VAL A 136 -0.02 -9.37 1.88
CA VAL A 136 0.10 -9.24 0.42
C VAL A 136 1.42 -8.57 0.02
N VAL A 137 1.82 -7.51 0.74
CA VAL A 137 3.11 -6.83 0.54
C VAL A 137 4.27 -7.81 0.75
N MET A 138 4.25 -8.57 1.84
CA MET A 138 5.30 -9.55 2.14
C MET A 138 5.36 -10.67 1.09
N GLY A 139 4.22 -11.11 0.55
CA GLY A 139 4.16 -12.07 -0.55
C GLY A 139 4.80 -11.58 -1.87
N ARG A 140 5.05 -10.27 -2.01
CA ARG A 140 5.69 -9.64 -3.17
C ARG A 140 7.07 -9.06 -2.86
N VAL A 141 7.65 -9.35 -1.70
CA VAL A 141 8.87 -8.68 -1.22
C VAL A 141 10.04 -8.70 -2.23
N THR A 142 10.22 -9.80 -2.97
CA THR A 142 11.26 -9.90 -4.01
C THR A 142 11.04 -8.93 -5.17
N GLU A 143 9.79 -8.78 -5.62
CA GLU A 143 9.42 -7.83 -6.68
C GLU A 143 9.45 -6.38 -6.18
N LEU A 144 9.18 -6.19 -4.88
CA LEU A 144 9.21 -4.90 -4.20
C LEU A 144 10.62 -4.51 -3.74
N ALA A 145 11.64 -5.35 -3.91
CA ALA A 145 13.02 -5.07 -3.54
C ALA A 145 13.51 -3.67 -3.99
N PRO A 146 13.19 -3.18 -5.20
CA PRO A 146 13.59 -1.83 -5.61
C PRO A 146 12.95 -0.69 -4.80
N LEU A 147 11.81 -0.93 -4.16
CA LEU A 147 11.06 0.05 -3.36
C LEU A 147 11.48 0.04 -1.88
N VAL A 148 12.00 -1.08 -1.39
CA VAL A 148 12.35 -1.25 0.04
C VAL A 148 13.85 -1.05 0.33
N THR A 149 14.55 -0.34 -0.55
CA THR A 149 15.91 0.13 -0.26
C THR A 149 15.85 1.37 0.63
N GLU A 150 16.86 1.61 1.47
CA GLU A 150 16.83 2.76 2.38
C GLU A 150 16.62 4.12 1.68
N PRO A 151 17.29 4.44 0.55
CA PRO A 151 17.02 5.69 -0.16
C PRO A 151 15.57 5.82 -0.64
N MET A 152 14.96 4.70 -1.01
CA MET A 152 13.57 4.66 -1.50
C MET A 152 12.59 4.78 -0.35
N CYS A 153 12.81 4.05 0.74
CA CYS A 153 12.02 4.20 1.96
C CYS A 153 12.09 5.60 2.56
N ALA A 154 13.25 6.25 2.55
CA ALA A 154 13.39 7.64 3.01
C ALA A 154 12.53 8.59 2.15
N LYS A 155 12.49 8.36 0.83
CA LYS A 155 11.69 9.14 -0.12
C LYS A 155 10.19 8.90 0.07
N GLU A 156 9.78 7.65 0.24
CA GLU A 156 8.40 7.25 0.53
C GLU A 156 7.95 7.83 1.87
N LEU A 157 8.76 7.70 2.92
CA LEU A 157 8.48 8.22 4.26
C LEU A 157 8.27 9.74 4.22
N ALA A 158 9.21 10.47 3.61
CA ALA A 158 9.11 11.92 3.46
C ALA A 158 7.87 12.34 2.65
N TYR A 159 7.38 11.51 1.72
CA TYR A 159 6.16 11.79 0.97
C TYR A 159 4.90 11.46 1.77
N LEU A 160 4.90 10.37 2.54
CA LEU A 160 3.76 9.96 3.37
C LEU A 160 3.57 10.87 4.59
N GLU A 161 4.63 11.50 5.07
CA GLU A 161 4.55 12.52 6.12
C GLU A 161 4.01 13.86 5.60
N LYS A 162 4.03 14.12 4.28
CA LYS A 162 3.39 15.32 3.71
C LYS A 162 1.88 15.25 3.89
N GLY A 163 1.31 16.27 4.53
CA GLY A 163 -0.14 16.39 4.77
C GLY A 163 -0.97 16.34 3.48
N ASP A 164 -0.46 16.94 2.40
CA ASP A 164 -1.19 17.08 1.13
C ASP A 164 -1.64 15.75 0.51
N LEU A 165 -0.89 14.65 0.68
CA LEU A 165 -1.30 13.33 0.17
C LEU A 165 -2.63 12.90 0.79
N TRP A 166 -2.72 13.01 2.11
CA TRP A 166 -3.84 12.51 2.91
C TRP A 166 -5.01 13.49 2.96
N GLU A 167 -4.73 14.79 2.88
CA GLU A 167 -5.73 15.85 3.03
C GLU A 167 -6.30 16.33 1.69
N LYS A 168 -5.54 16.20 0.59
CA LYS A 168 -5.93 16.72 -0.73
C LYS A 168 -5.93 15.64 -1.80
N VAL A 169 -4.79 14.97 -1.99
CA VAL A 169 -4.62 14.06 -3.13
C VAL A 169 -5.59 12.88 -3.03
N ILE A 170 -5.47 12.03 -2.02
CA ILE A 170 -6.37 10.86 -1.86
C ILE A 170 -7.85 11.30 -1.78
N PRO A 171 -8.23 12.32 -0.98
CA PRO A 171 -9.60 12.83 -0.96
C PRO A 171 -10.14 13.22 -2.33
N SER A 172 -9.37 13.90 -3.18
CA SER A 172 -9.83 14.28 -4.53
C SER A 172 -10.19 13.08 -5.41
N TYR A 173 -9.54 11.92 -5.19
CA TYR A 173 -9.87 10.68 -5.89
C TYR A 173 -11.10 9.98 -5.29
N ILE A 174 -11.34 10.11 -3.99
CA ILE A 174 -12.60 9.69 -3.36
C ILE A 174 -13.76 10.51 -3.93
N ASP A 175 -13.59 11.82 -4.10
CA ASP A 175 -14.61 12.71 -4.65
C ASP A 175 -14.98 12.34 -6.10
N LYS A 176 -13.99 11.91 -6.91
CA LYS A 176 -14.26 11.38 -8.27
C LYS A 176 -15.19 10.17 -8.24
N TYR A 177 -15.01 9.27 -7.28
CA TYR A 177 -15.91 8.14 -7.09
C TYR A 177 -17.29 8.60 -6.59
N ALA A 178 -17.32 9.50 -5.61
CA ALA A 178 -18.55 10.06 -5.04
C ALA A 178 -19.46 10.67 -6.12
N ALA A 179 -18.88 11.35 -7.11
CA ALA A 179 -19.62 12.02 -8.18
C ALA A 179 -20.46 11.09 -9.07
N VAL A 180 -20.13 9.79 -9.11
CA VAL A 180 -20.77 8.82 -10.01
C VAL A 180 -21.35 7.61 -9.30
N CYS A 181 -21.01 7.38 -8.02
CA CYS A 181 -21.27 6.15 -7.28
C CYS A 181 -22.74 5.68 -7.27
N GLN A 182 -23.71 6.60 -7.34
CA GLN A 182 -25.14 6.30 -7.30
C GLN A 182 -25.65 5.78 -8.66
N LYS A 183 -24.86 5.95 -9.73
CA LYS A 183 -25.19 5.55 -11.10
C LYS A 183 -24.42 4.28 -11.54
N LEU A 184 -23.60 3.70 -10.66
CA LEU A 184 -22.75 2.53 -10.95
C LEU A 184 -23.46 1.19 -10.69
#